data_AF-A0A3D1ET45-F1
#
_entry.id   AF-A0A3D1ET45-F1
#
_cell.length_a   1.000
_cell.length_b   1.000
_cell.length_c   1.000
_cell.angle_alpha   90.00
_cell.angle_beta   90.00
_cell.angle_gamma   90.00
#
_symmetry.space_group_name_H-M   'P 1'
#
loop_
_entity.id
_entity.type
_entity.pdbx_description
1 polymer ?
#
loop_
_entity_poly.entity_id
_entity_poly.type
_entity_poly.pdbx_seq_one_letter_code
_entity_poly.pdbx_strand_id
1 'polypeptide(L)'
;MKRFTRLQLVFASALLLAGSGVVLKADNHIPKGYNTPIPVDVLTPDSVQTRIGTFNYFDGFPDDETMLKARRQGDLGRGVQTFLNFMPAASLEMLYVGHRDGYGMKPNQDIGIFDDLMSSKSLWLTGNTDTVYASAFMDLSDGPMV
;
A
#
# COMPACT_ATOMS: atom_id res chain seq x y z
N MET A 1 5.82 43.84 -36.04
CA MET A 1 5.10 42.57 -36.32
C MET A 1 5.52 42.07 -37.71
N LYS A 2 6.45 41.10 -37.80
CA LYS A 2 6.94 40.61 -39.10
C LYS A 2 5.91 39.65 -39.69
N ARG A 3 5.36 39.99 -40.87
CA ARG A 3 4.40 39.13 -41.60
C ARG A 3 5.17 37.99 -42.27
N PHE A 4 4.97 36.76 -41.80
CA PHE A 4 5.49 35.56 -42.45
C PHE A 4 4.81 35.37 -43.81
N THR A 5 5.58 35.13 -44.87
CA THR A 5 5.05 34.92 -46.23
C THR A 5 4.50 33.50 -46.37
N ARG A 6 3.48 33.30 -47.22
CA ARG A 6 2.80 31.99 -47.41
C ARG A 6 3.77 30.85 -47.73
N LEU A 7 4.91 31.14 -48.36
CA LEU A 7 5.97 30.16 -48.66
C LEU A 7 6.68 29.64 -47.40
N GLN A 8 6.88 30.47 -46.37
CA GLN A 8 7.49 30.07 -45.10
C GLN A 8 6.55 29.18 -44.27
N LEU A 9 5.24 29.43 -44.38
CA LEU A 9 4.21 28.58 -43.77
C LEU A 9 4.11 27.20 -44.45
N VAL A 10 4.32 27.11 -45.77
CA VAL A 10 4.33 25.84 -46.51
C VAL A 10 5.58 25.01 -46.17
N PHE A 11 6.76 25.64 -46.05
CA PHE A 11 7.97 24.93 -45.61
C PHE A 11 7.89 24.47 -44.15
N ALA A 12 7.31 25.26 -43.26
CA ALA A 12 7.12 24.88 -41.86
C ALA A 12 6.13 23.70 -41.70
N SER A 13 5.07 23.65 -42.51
CA SER A 13 4.10 22.55 -42.49
C SER A 13 4.65 21.25 -43.11
N ALA A 14 5.50 21.34 -44.15
CA ALA A 14 6.20 20.18 -44.70
C ALA A 14 7.22 19.57 -43.71
N LEU A 15 7.92 20.40 -42.92
CA LEU A 15 8.81 19.90 -41.86
C LEU A 15 8.04 19.22 -40.71
N LEU A 16 6.85 19.73 -40.36
CA LEU A 16 5.99 19.15 -39.33
C LEU A 16 5.40 17.79 -39.75
N LEU A 17 5.09 17.59 -41.04
CA LEU A 17 4.65 16.29 -41.58
C LEU A 17 5.81 15.28 -41.72
N ALA A 18 7.04 15.73 -41.96
CA ALA A 18 8.21 14.84 -41.96
C ALA A 18 8.61 14.36 -40.56
N GLY A 19 8.25 15.11 -39.50
CA GLY A 19 8.53 14.76 -38.11
C GLY A 19 7.54 13.79 -37.45
N SER A 20 6.37 13.54 -38.07
CA SER A 20 5.31 12.70 -37.48
C SER A 20 5.46 11.20 -37.78
N GLY A 21 6.49 10.82 -38.53
CA GLY A 21 6.70 9.45 -39.01
C GLY A 21 7.65 8.61 -38.16
N VAL A 22 7.81 8.88 -36.87
CA VAL A 22 8.50 7.93 -35.97
C VAL A 22 7.54 6.77 -35.70
N VAL A 23 7.44 5.85 -36.66
CA VAL A 23 6.98 4.50 -36.38
C VAL A 23 8.02 3.92 -35.44
N LEU A 24 7.66 3.77 -34.16
CA LEU A 24 8.39 2.93 -33.22
C LEU A 24 8.42 1.53 -33.84
N LYS A 25 9.51 1.21 -34.55
CA LYS A 25 9.75 -0.14 -35.04
C LYS A 25 10.13 -0.94 -33.81
N ALA A 26 9.19 -1.74 -33.29
CA ALA A 26 9.51 -2.76 -32.31
C ALA A 26 10.55 -3.70 -32.95
N ASP A 27 11.77 -3.70 -32.41
CA ASP A 27 12.83 -4.58 -32.88
C ASP A 27 12.45 -5.99 -32.47
N ASN A 28 11.90 -6.79 -33.39
CA ASN A 28 11.49 -8.15 -33.06
C ASN A 28 12.71 -9.01 -32.71
N HIS A 29 12.66 -9.70 -31.59
CA HIS A 29 13.70 -10.64 -31.19
C HIS A 29 13.47 -11.98 -31.90
N ILE A 30 14.49 -12.50 -32.59
CA ILE A 30 14.48 -13.84 -33.16
C ILE A 30 15.39 -14.71 -32.27
N PRO A 31 14.83 -15.62 -31.45
CA PRO A 31 15.64 -16.49 -30.61
C PRO A 31 16.53 -17.40 -31.45
N LYS A 32 17.73 -17.70 -30.92
CA LYS A 32 18.71 -18.54 -31.62
C LYS A 32 18.11 -19.94 -31.88
N GLY A 33 18.01 -20.33 -33.16
CA GLY A 33 17.42 -21.61 -33.59
C GLY A 33 15.96 -21.54 -34.04
N TYR A 34 15.36 -20.35 -34.08
CA TYR A 34 13.97 -20.12 -34.50
C TYR A 34 13.91 -19.14 -35.68
N ASN A 35 12.83 -19.20 -36.47
CA ASN A 35 12.61 -18.32 -37.64
C ASN A 35 11.48 -17.31 -37.42
N THR A 36 10.75 -17.42 -36.32
CA THR A 36 9.58 -16.59 -36.04
C THR A 36 9.99 -15.39 -35.17
N PRO A 37 9.81 -14.15 -35.65
CA PRO A 37 10.06 -12.96 -34.85
C PRO A 37 9.04 -12.84 -33.71
N ILE A 38 9.52 -12.64 -32.48
CA ILE A 38 8.69 -12.37 -31.31
C ILE A 38 8.71 -10.86 -31.05
N PRO A 39 7.55 -10.19 -30.93
CA PRO A 39 7.50 -8.79 -30.53
C PRO A 39 8.17 -8.60 -29.16
N VAL A 40 9.08 -7.63 -29.04
CA VAL A 40 9.76 -7.36 -27.77
C VAL A 40 8.80 -6.94 -26.65
N ASP A 41 7.64 -6.37 -27.00
CA ASP A 41 6.62 -5.97 -26.03
C ASP A 41 5.96 -7.16 -25.30
N VAL A 42 6.06 -8.38 -25.86
CA VAL A 42 5.58 -9.61 -25.20
C VAL A 42 6.70 -10.35 -24.46
N LEU A 43 7.96 -9.91 -24.59
CA LEU A 43 9.08 -10.47 -23.85
C LEU A 43 9.21 -9.79 -22.49
N THR A 44 9.56 -10.57 -21.49
CA THR A 44 9.96 -10.02 -20.19
C THR A 44 11.37 -9.45 -20.34
N PRO A 45 11.62 -8.17 -20.01
CA PRO A 45 12.98 -7.63 -20.03
C PRO A 45 13.87 -8.38 -19.04
N ASP A 46 15.12 -8.64 -19.43
CA ASP A 46 16.11 -9.32 -18.57
C ASP A 46 16.39 -8.56 -17.27
N SER A 47 16.15 -7.25 -17.24
CA SER A 47 16.35 -6.41 -16.07
C SER A 47 15.29 -5.32 -15.97
N VAL A 48 14.70 -5.16 -14.79
CA VAL A 48 13.69 -4.15 -14.49
C VAL A 48 14.10 -3.38 -13.25
N GLN A 49 14.35 -2.07 -13.39
CA GLN A 49 14.57 -1.20 -12.23
C GLN A 49 13.25 -0.92 -11.51
N THR A 50 13.24 -1.14 -10.20
CA THR A 50 12.11 -0.83 -9.33
C THR A 50 12.57 -0.02 -8.12
N ARG A 51 11.62 0.54 -7.36
CA ARG A 51 11.90 1.25 -6.11
C ARG A 51 12.56 0.34 -5.05
N ILE A 52 12.35 -0.97 -5.12
CA ILE A 52 12.91 -1.94 -4.17
C ILE A 52 14.19 -2.61 -4.69
N GLY A 53 14.80 -2.03 -5.71
CA GLY A 53 16.00 -2.53 -6.37
C GLY A 53 15.71 -3.09 -7.77
N THR A 54 16.78 -3.50 -8.45
CA THR A 54 16.70 -4.11 -9.77
C THR A 54 16.26 -5.57 -9.66
N PHE A 55 15.33 -5.96 -10.51
CA PHE A 55 14.89 -7.34 -10.73
C PHE A 55 15.57 -7.87 -11.98
N ASN A 56 16.16 -9.07 -11.92
CA ASN A 56 16.79 -9.72 -13.06
C ASN A 56 16.08 -11.02 -13.40
N TYR A 57 15.99 -11.30 -14.69
CA TYR A 57 15.31 -12.46 -15.24
C TYR A 57 16.20 -13.18 -16.25
N PHE A 58 16.14 -14.50 -16.25
CA PHE A 58 16.70 -15.36 -17.28
C PHE A 58 15.58 -16.24 -17.83
N ASP A 59 15.28 -16.10 -19.12
CA ASP A 59 14.15 -16.80 -19.78
C ASP A 59 12.81 -16.59 -19.03
N GLY A 60 12.61 -15.39 -18.50
CA GLY A 60 11.44 -15.03 -17.69
C GLY A 60 11.46 -15.52 -16.24
N PHE A 61 12.44 -16.34 -15.83
CA PHE A 61 12.58 -16.78 -14.45
C PHE A 61 13.41 -15.76 -13.64
N PRO A 62 12.94 -15.35 -12.44
CA PRO A 62 13.70 -14.46 -11.59
C PRO A 62 14.92 -15.17 -10.96
N ASP A 63 16.00 -14.42 -10.73
CA ASP A 63 17.08 -14.88 -9.84
C ASP A 63 16.63 -14.91 -8.36
N ASP A 64 17.42 -15.57 -7.50
CA ASP A 64 17.09 -15.71 -6.08
C ASP A 64 16.97 -14.35 -5.38
N GLU A 65 17.80 -13.37 -5.75
CA GLU A 65 17.77 -12.02 -5.18
C GLU A 65 16.46 -11.29 -5.52
N THR A 66 16.00 -11.41 -6.76
CA THR A 66 14.73 -10.88 -7.25
C THR A 66 13.55 -11.51 -6.53
N MET A 67 13.55 -12.84 -6.38
CA MET A 67 12.52 -13.55 -5.64
C MET A 67 12.44 -13.05 -4.18
N LEU A 68 13.59 -12.91 -3.50
CA LEU A 68 13.65 -12.41 -2.13
C LEU A 68 13.12 -10.98 -2.00
N LYS A 69 13.54 -10.08 -2.89
CA LYS A 69 13.04 -8.69 -2.91
C LYS A 69 11.53 -8.64 -3.13
N ALA A 70 11.02 -9.39 -4.10
CA ALA A 70 9.59 -9.42 -4.41
C ALA A 70 8.75 -9.96 -3.25
N ARG A 71 9.18 -11.07 -2.62
CA ARG A 71 8.52 -11.63 -1.43
C ARG A 71 8.52 -10.65 -0.27
N ARG A 72 9.67 -10.04 0.03
CA ARG A 72 9.79 -9.04 1.10
C ARG A 72 8.84 -7.85 0.90
N GLN A 73 8.69 -7.38 -0.33
CA GLN A 73 7.73 -6.30 -0.63
C GLN A 73 6.28 -6.75 -0.45
N GLY A 74 5.96 -8.00 -0.82
CA GLY A 74 4.65 -8.59 -0.55
C GLY A 74 4.34 -8.68 0.95
N ASP A 75 5.30 -9.11 1.75
CA ASP A 75 5.16 -9.22 3.20
C ASP A 75 5.05 -7.85 3.87
N LEU A 76 5.82 -6.86 3.41
CA LEU A 76 5.68 -5.48 3.87
C LEU A 76 4.28 -4.93 3.57
N GLY A 77 3.78 -5.13 2.35
CA GLY A 77 2.44 -4.68 1.97
C GLY A 77 1.35 -5.28 2.84
N ARG A 78 1.43 -6.60 3.11
CA ARG A 78 0.52 -7.28 4.04
C ARG A 78 0.65 -6.76 5.47
N GLY A 79 1.88 -6.55 5.96
CA GLY A 79 2.12 -6.01 7.30
C GLY A 79 1.51 -4.62 7.50
N VAL A 80 1.68 -3.73 6.52
CA VAL A 80 1.07 -2.38 6.55
C VAL A 80 -0.46 -2.49 6.55
N GLN A 81 -1.04 -3.33 5.70
CA GLN A 81 -2.49 -3.53 5.64
C GLN A 81 -3.04 -4.07 6.97
N THR A 82 -2.39 -5.09 7.54
CA THR A 82 -2.77 -5.64 8.85
C THR A 82 -2.69 -4.59 9.94
N PHE A 83 -1.61 -3.81 10.01
CA PHE A 83 -1.47 -2.75 10.99
C PHE A 83 -2.64 -1.76 10.92
N LEU A 84 -2.95 -1.25 9.73
CA LEU A 84 -4.03 -0.27 9.54
C LEU A 84 -5.41 -0.86 9.85
N ASN A 85 -5.68 -2.08 9.40
CA ASN A 85 -6.97 -2.75 9.61
C ASN A 85 -7.24 -3.03 11.10
N PHE A 86 -6.20 -3.32 11.88
CA PHE A 86 -6.33 -3.72 13.28
C PHE A 86 -6.05 -2.59 14.29
N MET A 87 -5.82 -1.35 13.87
CA MET A 87 -5.70 -0.22 14.80
C MET A 87 -6.90 -0.09 15.76
N PRO A 88 -8.17 -0.21 15.32
CA PRO A 88 -9.32 -0.13 16.24
C PRO A 88 -9.35 -1.27 17.26
N ALA A 89 -9.03 -2.49 16.83
CA ALA A 89 -8.98 -3.66 17.71
C ALA A 89 -7.85 -3.52 18.74
N ALA A 90 -6.67 -3.05 18.32
CA ALA A 90 -5.56 -2.77 19.22
C ALA A 90 -5.89 -1.69 20.26
N SER A 91 -6.65 -0.65 19.87
CA SER A 91 -7.13 0.38 20.80
C SER A 91 -8.03 -0.21 21.90
N LEU A 92 -9.00 -1.05 21.52
CA LEU A 92 -9.89 -1.73 22.46
C LEU A 92 -9.14 -2.73 23.34
N GLU A 93 -8.18 -3.48 22.77
CA GLU A 93 -7.35 -4.40 23.54
C GLU A 93 -6.51 -3.66 24.59
N MET A 94 -5.96 -2.50 24.26
CA MET A 94 -5.20 -1.71 25.23
C MET A 94 -6.09 -1.12 26.33
N LEU A 95 -7.35 -0.76 26.01
CA LEU A 95 -8.33 -0.44 27.06
C LEU A 95 -8.59 -1.66 27.95
N TYR A 96 -8.81 -2.84 27.36
CA TYR A 96 -9.04 -4.09 28.11
C TYR A 96 -7.87 -4.45 29.02
N VAL A 97 -6.64 -4.45 28.50
CA VAL A 97 -5.41 -4.68 29.26
C VAL A 97 -5.26 -3.67 30.40
N GLY A 98 -5.56 -2.39 30.16
CA GLY A 98 -5.56 -1.37 31.21
C GLY A 98 -6.54 -1.69 32.35
N HIS A 99 -7.75 -2.16 32.03
CA HIS A 99 -8.75 -2.56 33.04
C HIS A 99 -8.33 -3.84 33.77
N ARG A 100 -7.93 -4.88 33.04
CA ARG A 100 -7.57 -6.19 33.60
C ARG A 100 -6.29 -6.13 34.42
N ASP A 101 -5.20 -5.61 33.86
CA ASP A 101 -3.86 -5.68 34.46
C ASP A 101 -3.54 -4.44 35.29
N GLY A 102 -4.03 -3.26 34.86
CA GLY A 102 -3.80 -2.00 35.57
C GLY A 102 -4.71 -1.84 36.80
N TYR A 103 -5.99 -2.22 36.68
CA TYR A 103 -6.97 -2.07 37.75
C TYR A 103 -7.45 -3.39 38.37
N GLY A 104 -7.03 -4.54 37.83
CA GLY A 104 -7.42 -5.85 38.37
C GLY A 104 -8.86 -6.26 38.08
N MET A 105 -9.53 -5.58 37.14
CA MET A 105 -10.94 -5.83 36.84
C MET A 105 -11.15 -7.19 36.18
N LYS A 106 -12.24 -7.85 36.57
CA LYS A 106 -12.64 -9.15 36.05
C LYS A 106 -13.82 -9.01 35.09
N PRO A 107 -13.73 -9.61 33.89
CA PRO A 107 -14.88 -9.69 32.98
C PRO A 107 -16.09 -10.29 33.68
N ASN A 108 -17.29 -9.84 33.30
CA ASN A 108 -18.58 -10.33 33.81
C ASN A 108 -18.81 -10.15 35.33
N GLN A 109 -17.91 -9.48 36.05
CA GLN A 109 -18.03 -9.29 37.51
C GLN A 109 -17.92 -7.81 37.91
N ASP A 110 -16.99 -7.08 37.29
CA ASP A 110 -16.67 -5.72 37.69
C ASP A 110 -17.14 -4.69 36.66
N ILE A 111 -17.64 -3.55 37.17
CA ILE A 111 -17.90 -2.34 36.39
C ILE A 111 -16.94 -1.27 36.90
N GLY A 112 -16.13 -0.74 35.99
CA GLY A 112 -15.21 0.36 36.25
C GLY A 112 -15.96 1.68 36.14
N ILE A 113 -15.79 2.55 37.14
CA ILE A 113 -16.37 3.89 37.13
C ILE A 113 -15.22 4.89 37.18
N PHE A 114 -15.22 5.82 36.22
CA PHE A 114 -14.36 6.99 36.27
C PHE A 114 -15.07 8.02 37.16
N ASP A 115 -14.71 8.01 38.45
CA ASP A 115 -15.41 8.76 39.51
C ASP A 115 -15.32 10.28 39.31
N ASP A 116 -14.13 10.76 38.92
CA ASP A 116 -13.92 12.13 38.47
C ASP A 116 -14.20 12.28 36.96
N LEU A 117 -14.40 13.51 36.50
CA LEU A 117 -14.44 13.81 35.07
C LEU A 117 -13.07 13.59 34.42
N MET A 118 -13.04 13.16 33.15
CA MET A 118 -11.78 13.01 32.44
C MET A 118 -11.11 14.37 32.19
N SER A 119 -9.79 14.35 32.02
CA SER A 119 -8.97 15.53 31.73
C SER A 119 -7.87 15.21 30.73
N SER A 120 -7.05 16.21 30.39
CA SER A 120 -5.86 16.01 29.54
C SER A 120 -4.82 15.05 30.13
N LYS A 121 -4.93 14.70 31.41
CA LYS A 121 -4.08 13.69 32.08
C LYS A 121 -4.66 12.27 32.00
N SER A 122 -5.93 12.12 31.64
CA SER A 122 -6.56 10.81 31.49
C SER A 122 -5.92 10.07 30.31
N LEU A 123 -5.68 8.77 30.48
CA LEU A 123 -5.02 7.94 29.47
C LEU A 123 -5.96 7.44 28.35
N TRP A 124 -7.22 7.84 28.40
CA TRP A 124 -8.22 7.44 27.42
C TRP A 124 -8.14 8.32 26.17
N LEU A 125 -8.25 7.70 25.00
CA LEU A 125 -8.29 8.42 23.74
C LEU A 125 -9.59 9.24 23.66
N THR A 126 -9.46 10.57 23.59
CA THR A 126 -10.59 11.51 23.40
C THR A 126 -11.72 11.36 24.43
N GLY A 127 -11.37 11.11 25.69
CA GLY A 127 -12.35 11.04 26.78
C GLY A 127 -13.13 12.35 26.96
N ASN A 128 -14.45 12.24 27.16
CA ASN A 128 -15.30 13.39 27.44
C ASN A 128 -15.03 13.96 28.86
N THR A 129 -14.96 15.28 28.97
CA THR A 129 -14.63 15.99 30.22
C THR A 129 -15.83 16.50 31.01
N ASP A 130 -17.04 16.26 30.53
CA ASP A 130 -18.30 16.79 31.08
C ASP A 130 -19.22 15.67 31.60
N THR A 131 -18.89 14.41 31.32
CA THR A 131 -19.67 13.23 31.70
C THR A 131 -18.79 12.19 32.37
N VAL A 132 -19.35 11.50 33.35
CA VAL A 132 -18.73 10.34 33.99
C VAL A 132 -18.86 9.12 33.08
N TYR A 133 -17.84 8.26 33.08
CA TYR A 133 -17.82 7.00 32.32
C TYR A 133 -18.02 5.81 33.26
N ALA A 134 -18.85 4.87 32.82
CA ALA A 134 -18.86 3.51 33.34
C ALA A 134 -18.45 2.57 32.20
N SER A 135 -17.53 1.65 32.46
CA SER A 135 -17.03 0.67 31.49
C SER A 135 -17.04 -0.73 32.08
N ALA A 136 -17.34 -1.69 31.22
CA ALA A 136 -17.23 -3.10 31.53
C ALA A 136 -16.73 -3.84 30.30
N PHE A 137 -15.97 -4.91 30.54
CA PHE A 137 -15.62 -5.88 29.52
C PHE A 137 -16.37 -7.17 29.82
N MET A 138 -17.02 -7.72 28.80
CA MET A 138 -17.83 -8.92 28.93
C MET A 138 -17.23 -10.05 28.11
N ASP A 139 -17.14 -11.22 28.70
CA ASP A 139 -16.83 -12.46 28.00
C ASP A 139 -18.14 -13.22 27.76
N LEU A 140 -18.48 -13.38 26.48
CA LEU A 140 -19.73 -14.01 26.05
C LEU A 140 -19.51 -15.48 25.61
N SER A 141 -18.33 -16.05 25.84
CA SER A 141 -18.01 -17.42 25.45
C SER A 141 -18.90 -18.47 26.15
N ASP A 142 -19.32 -18.20 27.39
CA ASP A 142 -20.22 -19.07 28.17
C ASP A 142 -21.72 -18.80 27.92
N GLY A 143 -22.06 -17.81 27.08
CA GLY A 143 -23.43 -17.50 26.69
C GLY A 143 -23.85 -16.03 26.93
N PRO A 144 -25.15 -15.73 26.80
CA PRO A 144 -25.68 -14.39 27.02
C PRO A 144 -25.51 -13.91 28.47
N MET A 145 -25.16 -12.64 28.64
CA MET A 145 -24.99 -11.97 29.94
C MET A 145 -26.03 -10.85 30.11
N VAL A 146 -26.44 -10.60 31.35
CA VAL A 146 -27.31 -9.49 31.77
C VAL A 146 -26.65 -8.75 32.92
#